data_AF-Q2C9Q7-F1
#
_entry.id   AF-Q2C9Q7-F1
#
_cell.length_a   1.000
_cell.length_b   1.000
_cell.length_c   1.000
_cell.angle_alpha   90.00
_cell.angle_beta   90.00
_cell.angle_gamma   90.00
#
_symmetry.space_group_name_H-M   'P 1'
#
loop_
_entity.id
_entity.type
_entity.pdbx_description
1 polymer ?
#
loop_
_entity_poly.entity_id
_entity_poly.type
_entity_poly.pdbx_seq_one_letter_code
_entity_poly.pdbx_strand_id
1 'polypeptide(L)'
;MDDISELEGRITRALDRIRAGLDQRAAAAGDAAADAGQAAALEAELAEERTANAQLEERVKALKERQDTRLAKLEAEVGEQRQRLAAVDEEMQRLKQMNAELREVAGKLREAMSEEVAEPHLVNKAMLAELDALRAVRDAEAAEVAAAIGELKPLAQEET
;
A
#
# COMPACT_ATOMS: atom_id res chain seq x y z
N MET A 1 -100.94 -4.20 6.98
CA MET A 1 -100.14 -3.53 5.92
C MET A 1 -98.92 -2.86 6.54
N ASP A 2 -99.05 -2.17 7.69
CA ASP A 2 -97.91 -1.55 8.39
C ASP A 2 -96.77 -2.49 8.80
N ASP A 3 -97.04 -3.71 9.28
CA ASP A 3 -95.98 -4.65 9.69
C ASP A 3 -95.06 -5.07 8.53
N ILE A 4 -95.60 -5.14 7.31
CA ILE A 4 -94.85 -5.50 6.12
C ILE A 4 -93.90 -4.35 5.75
N SER A 5 -94.37 -3.10 5.83
CA SER A 5 -93.58 -1.90 5.58
C SER A 5 -92.44 -1.73 6.59
N GLU A 6 -92.68 -2.03 7.86
CA GLU A 6 -91.64 -1.99 8.90
C GLU A 6 -90.56 -3.06 8.67
N LEU A 7 -90.98 -4.28 8.31
CA LEU A 7 -90.06 -5.38 7.97
C LEU A 7 -89.23 -5.05 6.72
N GLU A 8 -89.85 -4.50 5.68
CA GLU A 8 -89.15 -4.03 4.48
C GLU A 8 -88.10 -2.97 4.82
N GLY A 9 -88.46 -1.94 5.61
CA GLY A 9 -87.51 -0.91 6.04
C GLY A 9 -86.35 -1.45 6.88
N ARG A 10 -86.57 -2.46 7.72
CA ARG A 10 -85.51 -3.15 8.47
C ARG A 10 -84.60 -3.97 7.56
N ILE A 11 -85.17 -4.66 6.57
CA ILE A 11 -84.40 -5.44 5.59
C ILE A 11 -83.53 -4.50 4.75
N THR A 12 -84.06 -3.38 4.26
CA THR A 12 -83.26 -2.40 3.50
C THR A 12 -82.08 -1.89 4.31
N ARG A 13 -82.29 -1.48 5.58
CA ARG A 13 -81.18 -1.06 6.46
C ARG A 13 -80.18 -2.18 6.74
N ALA A 14 -80.64 -3.41 6.88
CA ALA A 14 -79.75 -4.57 7.08
C ALA A 14 -78.91 -4.84 5.83
N LEU A 15 -79.51 -4.76 4.63
CA LEU A 15 -78.81 -4.91 3.36
C LEU A 15 -77.80 -3.78 3.13
N ASP A 16 -78.16 -2.53 3.44
CA ASP A 16 -77.23 -1.39 3.35
C ASP A 16 -76.03 -1.55 4.28
N ARG A 17 -76.26 -2.03 5.52
CA ARG A 17 -75.17 -2.33 6.47
C ARG A 17 -74.28 -3.48 5.99
N ILE A 18 -74.86 -4.54 5.41
CA ILE A 18 -74.10 -5.64 4.81
C ILE A 18 -73.26 -5.13 3.66
N ARG A 19 -73.84 -4.30 2.78
CA ARG A 19 -73.13 -3.69 1.65
C ARG A 19 -71.94 -2.87 2.12
N ALA A 20 -72.14 -1.96 3.07
CA ALA A 20 -71.06 -1.18 3.66
C ALA A 20 -69.98 -2.05 4.32
N GLY A 21 -70.37 -3.13 5.00
CA GLY A 21 -69.43 -4.08 5.61
C GLY A 21 -68.61 -4.87 4.57
N LEU A 22 -69.22 -5.24 3.44
CA LEU A 22 -68.53 -5.89 2.32
C LEU A 22 -67.55 -4.93 1.64
N ASP A 23 -67.94 -3.68 1.42
CA ASP A 23 -67.08 -2.65 0.84
C ASP A 23 -65.86 -2.38 1.74
N GLN A 24 -66.08 -2.28 3.05
CA GLN A 24 -65.01 -2.06 4.04
C GLN A 24 -64.06 -3.26 4.14
N ARG A 25 -64.58 -4.49 4.03
CA ARG A 25 -63.77 -5.71 3.99
C ARG A 25 -63.00 -5.85 2.69
N ALA A 26 -63.56 -5.42 1.57
CA ALA A 26 -62.87 -5.38 0.28
C ALA A 26 -61.73 -4.36 0.30
N ALA A 27 -61.94 -3.18 0.91
CA ALA A 27 -60.89 -2.18 1.12
C ALA A 27 -59.76 -2.71 2.00
N ALA A 28 -60.08 -3.30 3.16
CA ALA A 28 -59.07 -3.91 4.05
C ALA A 28 -58.30 -5.07 3.39
N ALA A 29 -58.96 -5.85 2.53
CA ALA A 29 -58.29 -6.90 1.75
C ALA A 29 -57.34 -6.31 0.69
N GLY A 30 -57.71 -5.16 0.08
CA GLY A 30 -56.86 -4.41 -0.83
C GLY A 30 -55.61 -3.86 -0.15
N ASP A 31 -55.75 -3.26 1.03
CA ASP A 31 -54.62 -2.73 1.82
C ASP A 31 -53.68 -3.87 2.26
N ALA A 32 -54.23 -4.98 2.77
CA ALA A 32 -53.42 -6.13 3.17
C ALA A 32 -52.66 -6.77 1.99
N ALA A 33 -53.26 -6.79 0.80
CA ALA A 33 -52.59 -7.26 -0.41
C ALA A 33 -51.48 -6.30 -0.88
N ALA A 34 -51.70 -4.98 -0.73
CA ALA A 34 -50.69 -3.97 -1.03
C ALA A 34 -49.48 -4.07 -0.08
N ASP A 35 -49.72 -4.19 1.23
CA ASP A 35 -48.68 -4.37 2.25
C ASP A 35 -47.89 -5.66 2.01
N ALA A 36 -48.56 -6.77 1.69
CA ALA A 36 -47.90 -8.04 1.36
C ALA A 36 -47.02 -7.93 0.10
N GLY A 37 -47.46 -7.18 -0.91
CA GLY A 37 -46.67 -6.89 -2.10
C GLY A 37 -45.43 -6.04 -1.80
N GLN A 38 -45.55 -5.03 -0.94
CA GLN A 38 -44.43 -4.20 -0.52
C GLN A 38 -43.41 -5.00 0.32
N ALA A 39 -43.88 -5.84 1.24
CA ALA A 39 -43.02 -6.70 2.04
C ALA A 39 -42.20 -7.66 1.17
N ALA A 40 -42.85 -8.31 0.19
CA ALA A 40 -42.18 -9.19 -0.75
C ALA A 40 -41.13 -8.47 -1.62
N ALA A 41 -41.40 -7.23 -2.04
CA ALA A 41 -40.45 -6.41 -2.79
C ALA A 41 -39.22 -6.04 -1.95
N LEU A 42 -39.43 -5.61 -0.71
CA LEU A 42 -38.34 -5.28 0.23
C LEU A 42 -37.49 -6.51 0.58
N GLU A 43 -38.11 -7.68 0.73
CA GLU A 43 -37.39 -8.93 0.97
C GLU A 43 -36.50 -9.32 -0.22
N ALA A 44 -36.98 -9.10 -1.45
CA ALA A 44 -36.20 -9.34 -2.65
C ALA A 44 -34.99 -8.38 -2.75
N GLU A 45 -35.21 -7.08 -2.54
CA GLU A 45 -34.14 -6.07 -2.54
C GLU A 45 -33.08 -6.37 -1.46
N LEU A 46 -33.53 -6.77 -0.27
CA LEU A 46 -32.63 -7.11 0.83
C LEU A 46 -31.83 -8.40 0.56
N ALA A 47 -32.39 -9.35 -0.19
CA ALA A 47 -31.68 -10.54 -0.64
C ALA A 47 -30.62 -10.21 -1.71
N GLU A 48 -30.94 -9.30 -2.64
CA GLU A 48 -29.99 -8.79 -3.64
C GLU A 48 -28.83 -8.04 -2.97
N GLU A 49 -29.13 -7.10 -2.06
CA GLU A 49 -28.12 -6.35 -1.30
C GLU A 49 -27.22 -7.26 -0.47
N ARG A 50 -27.77 -8.28 0.20
CA ARG A 50 -26.96 -9.28 0.93
C ARG A 50 -26.02 -10.04 0.00
N THR A 51 -26.48 -10.39 -1.19
CA THR A 51 -25.67 -11.08 -2.20
C THR A 51 -24.55 -10.18 -2.71
N ALA A 52 -24.85 -8.92 -3.01
CA ALA A 52 -23.87 -7.93 -3.43
C ALA A 52 -22.83 -7.68 -2.33
N ASN A 53 -23.26 -7.56 -1.08
CA ASN A 53 -22.37 -7.35 0.05
C ASN A 53 -21.42 -8.54 0.25
N ALA A 54 -21.92 -9.77 0.23
CA ALA A 54 -21.09 -10.97 0.30
C ALA A 54 -20.01 -11.02 -0.81
N GLN A 55 -20.37 -10.65 -2.04
CA GLN A 55 -19.40 -10.57 -3.15
C GLN A 55 -18.34 -9.48 -2.93
N LEU A 56 -18.74 -8.33 -2.38
CA LEU A 56 -17.80 -7.25 -2.05
C LEU A 56 -16.86 -7.65 -0.92
N GLU A 57 -17.35 -8.32 0.13
CA GLU A 57 -16.54 -8.84 1.22
C GLU A 57 -15.51 -9.85 0.72
N GLU A 58 -15.90 -10.78 -0.16
CA GLU A 58 -14.96 -11.72 -0.79
C GLU A 58 -13.90 -11.00 -1.63
N ARG A 59 -14.31 -10.01 -2.42
CA ARG A 59 -13.37 -9.20 -3.23
C ARG A 59 -12.39 -8.42 -2.35
N VAL A 60 -12.87 -7.82 -1.27
CA VAL A 60 -12.03 -7.09 -0.30
C VAL A 60 -11.05 -8.04 0.37
N LYS A 61 -11.50 -9.23 0.77
CA LYS A 61 -10.62 -10.25 1.37
C LYS A 61 -9.53 -10.68 0.39
N ALA A 62 -9.89 -11.02 -0.85
CA ALA A 62 -8.93 -11.39 -1.88
C ALA A 62 -7.95 -10.24 -2.22
N LEU A 63 -8.42 -8.99 -2.20
CA LEU A 63 -7.56 -7.83 -2.43
C LEU A 63 -6.59 -7.61 -1.26
N LYS A 64 -7.04 -7.78 -0.01
CA LYS A 64 -6.19 -7.72 1.18
C LYS A 64 -5.11 -8.79 1.14
N GLU A 65 -5.48 -10.06 0.90
CA GLU A 65 -4.51 -11.16 0.79
C GLU A 65 -3.44 -10.90 -0.29
N ARG A 66 -3.84 -10.36 -1.45
CA ARG A 66 -2.91 -9.97 -2.52
C ARG A 66 -2.00 -8.82 -2.10
N GLN A 67 -2.51 -7.83 -1.40
CA GLN A 67 -1.73 -6.69 -0.90
C GLN A 67 -0.74 -7.14 0.16
N ASP A 68 -1.18 -7.92 1.15
CA ASP A 68 -0.33 -8.45 2.23
C ASP A 68 0.79 -9.30 1.65
N THR A 69 0.50 -10.15 0.65
CA THR A 69 1.51 -10.95 -0.05
C THR A 69 2.54 -10.05 -0.78
N ARG A 70 2.09 -8.98 -1.44
CA ARG A 70 2.97 -8.04 -2.13
C ARG A 70 3.82 -7.26 -1.14
N LEU A 71 3.24 -6.78 -0.05
CA LEU A 71 3.95 -6.06 1.00
C LEU A 71 5.03 -6.94 1.62
N ALA A 72 4.70 -8.18 2.01
CA ALA A 72 5.66 -9.13 2.54
C ALA A 72 6.82 -9.40 1.56
N LYS A 73 6.54 -9.49 0.25
CA LYS A 73 7.59 -9.63 -0.78
C LYS A 73 8.48 -8.40 -0.88
N LEU A 74 7.90 -7.21 -0.90
CA LEU A 74 8.67 -5.96 -0.94
C LEU A 74 9.51 -5.77 0.32
N GLU A 75 8.96 -6.06 1.49
CA GLU A 75 9.69 -6.00 2.77
C GLU A 75 10.88 -6.96 2.78
N ALA A 76 10.71 -8.18 2.27
CA ALA A 76 11.80 -9.14 2.11
C ALA A 76 12.88 -8.64 1.12
N GLU A 77 12.48 -8.10 -0.04
CA GLU A 77 13.40 -7.55 -1.04
C GLU A 77 14.19 -6.36 -0.48
N VAL A 78 13.54 -5.44 0.24
CA VAL A 78 14.20 -4.31 0.90
C VAL A 78 15.16 -4.79 1.99
N GLY A 79 14.77 -5.80 2.77
CA GLY A 79 15.64 -6.41 3.77
C GLY A 79 16.90 -7.02 3.14
N GLU A 80 16.75 -7.76 2.05
CA GLU A 80 17.87 -8.34 1.30
C GLU A 80 18.77 -7.26 0.69
N GLN A 81 18.19 -6.22 0.08
CA GLN A 81 18.95 -5.11 -0.49
C GLN A 81 19.77 -4.37 0.57
N ARG A 82 19.21 -4.12 1.76
CA ARG A 82 19.94 -3.51 2.88
C ARG A 82 21.12 -4.36 3.32
N GLN A 83 20.96 -5.69 3.39
CA GLN A 83 22.07 -6.59 3.73
C GLN A 83 23.16 -6.56 2.66
N ARG A 84 22.79 -6.55 1.37
CA ARG A 84 23.75 -6.44 0.27
C ARG A 84 24.51 -5.12 0.29
N LEU A 85 23.83 -4.00 0.55
CA LEU A 85 24.47 -2.69 0.69
C LEU A 85 25.48 -2.69 1.84
N ALA A 86 25.08 -3.20 3.02
CA ALA A 86 25.99 -3.28 4.16
C ALA A 86 27.24 -4.15 3.87
N ALA A 87 27.09 -5.24 3.12
CA ALA A 87 28.22 -6.08 2.71
C ALA A 87 29.16 -5.35 1.73
N VAL A 88 28.60 -4.63 0.75
CA VAL A 88 29.37 -3.82 -0.20
C VAL A 88 30.10 -2.68 0.51
N ASP A 89 29.46 -2.02 1.47
CA ASP A 89 30.10 -0.97 2.27
C ASP A 89 31.29 -1.51 3.06
N GLU A 90 31.15 -2.69 3.67
CA GLU A 90 32.22 -3.34 4.40
C GLU A 90 33.40 -3.72 3.47
N GLU A 91 33.11 -4.26 2.28
CA GLU A 91 34.12 -4.54 1.25
C GLU A 91 34.82 -3.27 0.78
N MET A 92 34.07 -2.18 0.58
CA MET A 92 34.63 -0.88 0.18
C MET A 92 35.57 -0.34 1.27
N GLN A 93 35.18 -0.41 2.55
CA GLN A 93 36.05 0.02 3.65
C GLN A 93 37.31 -0.82 3.74
N ARG A 94 37.20 -2.15 3.58
CA ARG A 94 38.36 -3.06 3.49
C ARG A 94 39.30 -2.66 2.33
N LEU A 95 38.76 -2.42 1.15
CA LEU A 95 39.55 -2.01 -0.02
C LEU A 95 40.23 -0.66 0.20
N LYS A 96 39.55 0.30 0.82
CA LYS A 96 40.14 1.61 1.20
C LYS A 96 41.31 1.42 2.16
N GLN A 97 41.16 0.59 3.19
CA GLN A 97 42.22 0.28 4.15
C GLN A 97 43.41 -0.41 3.48
N MET A 98 43.19 -1.46 2.68
CA MET A 98 44.25 -2.15 1.96
C MET A 98 44.99 -1.20 1.00
N ASN A 99 44.28 -0.29 0.33
CA ASN A 99 44.92 0.72 -0.52
C ASN A 99 45.74 1.74 0.29
N ALA A 100 45.31 2.10 1.50
CA ALA A 100 46.10 2.96 2.38
C ALA A 100 47.39 2.26 2.84
N GLU A 101 47.28 1.01 3.27
CA GLU A 101 48.43 0.17 3.66
C GLU A 101 49.41 -0.02 2.50
N LEU A 102 48.91 -0.30 1.29
CA LEU A 102 49.74 -0.42 0.09
C LEU A 102 50.48 0.89 -0.24
N ARG A 103 49.83 2.05 -0.07
CA ARG A 103 50.49 3.36 -0.26
C ARG A 103 51.59 3.58 0.77
N GLU A 104 51.34 3.23 2.04
CA GLU A 104 52.34 3.34 3.10
C GLU A 104 53.56 2.45 2.84
N VAL A 105 53.32 1.18 2.48
CA VAL A 105 54.39 0.23 2.13
C VAL A 105 55.18 0.70 0.90
N ALA A 106 54.49 1.20 -0.13
CA ALA A 106 55.14 1.75 -1.32
C ALA A 106 55.96 3.01 -1.00
N GLY A 107 55.50 3.84 -0.06
CA GLY A 107 56.24 4.99 0.46
C GLY A 107 57.53 4.58 1.15
N LYS A 108 57.45 3.64 2.11
CA LYS A 108 58.63 3.10 2.83
C LYS A 108 59.63 2.43 1.91
N LEU A 109 59.16 1.67 0.91
CA LEU A 109 60.04 1.07 -0.10
C LEU A 109 60.75 2.14 -0.93
N ARG A 110 60.08 3.25 -1.26
CA ARG A 110 60.68 4.37 -1.98
C ARG A 110 61.76 5.07 -1.17
N GLU A 111 61.50 5.31 0.12
CA GLU A 111 62.48 5.90 1.04
C GLU A 111 63.73 5.01 1.13
N ALA A 112 63.56 3.71 1.40
CA ALA A 112 64.65 2.74 1.45
C ALA A 112 65.43 2.66 0.12
N MET A 113 64.73 2.63 -1.02
CA MET A 113 65.40 2.66 -2.34
C MET A 113 66.16 3.97 -2.57
N SER A 114 65.64 5.11 -2.12
CA SER A 114 66.32 6.41 -2.28
C SER A 114 67.56 6.54 -1.39
N GLU A 115 67.56 5.89 -0.23
CA GLU A 115 68.71 5.82 0.68
C GLU A 115 69.81 4.87 0.15
N GLU A 116 69.45 3.82 -0.60
CA GLU A 116 70.41 2.82 -1.11
C GLU A 116 70.83 3.00 -2.59
N VAL A 117 69.98 3.49 -3.51
CA VAL A 117 70.30 3.77 -4.93
C VAL A 117 69.34 4.80 -5.55
N ALA A 118 69.81 6.00 -5.91
CA ALA A 118 68.95 7.04 -6.50
C ALA A 118 68.88 6.98 -8.03
N GLU A 119 67.77 6.46 -8.59
CA GLU A 119 67.32 6.78 -9.96
C GLU A 119 66.17 7.82 -9.91
N PRO A 120 66.43 9.10 -10.26
CA PRO A 120 65.44 10.20 -10.16
C PRO A 120 64.12 9.97 -10.90
N HIS A 121 64.13 9.16 -11.97
CA HIS A 121 62.94 8.85 -12.74
C HIS A 121 61.95 7.91 -12.02
N LEU A 122 62.44 7.00 -11.16
CA LEU A 122 61.59 6.12 -10.37
C LEU A 122 60.88 6.87 -9.24
N VAL A 123 61.58 7.82 -8.61
CA VAL A 123 60.99 8.71 -7.60
C VAL A 123 59.86 9.53 -8.19
N ASN A 124 60.08 10.18 -9.34
CA ASN A 124 59.04 10.97 -10.02
C ASN A 124 57.84 10.12 -10.43
N LYS A 125 58.07 8.89 -10.95
CA LYS A 125 56.98 7.98 -11.33
C LYS A 125 56.15 7.56 -10.12
N ALA A 126 56.79 7.35 -8.98
CA ALA A 126 56.11 6.98 -7.75
C ALA A 126 55.33 8.16 -7.15
N MET A 127 55.86 9.40 -7.20
CA MET A 127 55.11 10.61 -6.82
C MET A 127 53.87 10.83 -7.69
N LEU A 128 53.94 10.55 -8.99
CA LEU A 128 52.79 10.61 -9.88
C LEU A 128 51.72 9.57 -9.53
N ALA A 129 52.14 8.32 -9.29
CA ALA A 129 51.23 7.26 -8.87
C ALA A 129 50.51 7.60 -7.55
N GLU A 130 51.21 8.25 -6.63
CA GLU A 130 50.65 8.69 -5.35
C GLU A 130 49.66 9.85 -5.52
N LEU A 131 49.97 10.81 -6.40
CA LEU A 131 49.04 11.89 -6.74
C LEU A 131 47.75 11.35 -7.37
N ASP A 132 47.86 10.39 -8.31
CA ASP A 132 46.71 9.76 -8.93
C ASP A 132 45.90 8.95 -7.92
N ALA A 133 46.58 8.28 -7.00
CA ALA A 133 45.93 7.54 -5.94
C ALA A 133 45.24 8.47 -4.92
N LEU A 134 45.77 9.66 -4.62
CA LEU A 134 45.11 10.68 -3.80
C LEU A 134 43.89 11.28 -4.50
N ARG A 135 43.98 11.52 -5.81
CA ARG A 135 42.85 11.97 -6.63
C ARG A 135 41.70 10.95 -6.61
N ALA A 136 42.00 9.67 -6.79
CA ALA A 136 41.00 8.61 -6.74
C ALA A 136 40.27 8.54 -5.39
N VAL A 137 40.98 8.79 -4.27
CA VAL A 137 40.35 8.87 -2.94
C VAL A 137 39.43 10.09 -2.84
N ARG A 138 39.88 11.26 -3.32
CA ARG A 138 39.07 12.47 -3.32
C ARG A 138 37.81 12.34 -4.18
N ASP A 139 37.90 11.69 -5.33
CA ASP A 139 36.76 11.45 -6.20
C ASP A 139 35.75 10.50 -5.54
N ALA A 140 36.24 9.47 -4.84
CA ALA A 140 35.38 8.57 -4.05
C ALA A 140 34.69 9.29 -2.89
N GLU A 141 35.41 10.13 -2.13
CA GLU A 141 34.82 10.97 -1.07
C GLU A 141 33.75 11.93 -1.63
N ALA A 142 34.03 12.57 -2.76
CA ALA A 142 33.07 13.47 -3.40
C ALA A 142 31.80 12.73 -3.85
N ALA A 143 31.94 11.51 -4.35
CA ALA A 143 30.82 10.65 -4.72
C ALA A 143 29.98 10.23 -3.49
N GLU A 144 30.62 9.87 -2.37
CA GLU A 144 29.94 9.55 -1.11
C GLU A 144 29.16 10.76 -0.57
N VAL A 145 29.77 11.95 -0.57
CA VAL A 145 29.10 13.20 -0.15
C VAL A 145 27.91 13.53 -1.05
N ALA A 146 28.07 13.37 -2.37
CA ALA A 146 26.98 13.59 -3.32
C ALA A 146 25.82 12.61 -3.11
N ALA A 147 26.11 11.34 -2.82
CA ALA A 147 25.11 10.34 -2.49
C ALA A 147 24.36 10.69 -1.20
N ALA A 148 25.07 11.04 -0.14
CA ALA A 148 24.47 11.47 1.14
C ALA A 148 23.57 12.71 0.98
N ILE A 149 24.00 13.71 0.19
CA ILE A 149 23.17 14.89 -0.13
C ILE A 149 21.92 14.47 -0.93
N GLY A 150 22.06 13.54 -1.88
CA GLY A 150 20.96 13.00 -2.67
C GLY A 150 19.88 12.32 -1.80
N GLU A 151 20.29 11.60 -0.76
CA GLU A 151 19.39 10.95 0.20
C GLU A 151 18.73 11.95 1.18
N LEU A 152 19.45 12.99 1.60
CA LEU A 152 18.92 14.01 2.51
C LEU A 152 17.96 15.00 1.84
N LYS A 153 18.13 15.27 0.55
CA LYS A 153 17.32 16.22 -0.22
C LYS A 153 15.81 15.93 -0.23
N PRO A 154 15.33 14.69 -0.47
CA PRO A 154 13.89 14.40 -0.42
C PRO A 154 13.29 14.58 0.98
N LEU A 155 14.02 14.22 2.05
CA LEU A 155 13.58 14.41 3.43
C LEU A 155 13.41 15.90 3.80
N ALA A 156 14.28 16.76 3.27
CA ALA A 156 14.18 18.21 3.47
C ALA A 156 13.06 18.88 2.66
N GLN A 157 12.50 18.20 1.64
CA GLN A 157 11.40 18.72 0.81
C GLN A 157 10.01 18.31 1.33
N GLU A 158 9.93 17.34 2.24
CA GLU A 158 8.66 16.93 2.89
C GLU A 158 8.25 17.87 4.06
N GLU A 159 9.16 18.72 4.56
CA GLU A 159 8.89 19.68 5.65
C GLU A 159 8.37 21.06 5.18
N THR A 160 8.10 21.26 3.88
CA THR A 160 7.49 22.48 3.32
C THR A 160 6.23 22.19 2.53
#